data_AF-A0A453JW77-F1
#
_entry.id   AF-A0A453JW77-F1
#
_cell.length_a   1.000
_cell.length_b   1.000
_cell.length_c   1.000
_cell.angle_alpha   90.00
_cell.angle_beta   90.00
_cell.angle_gamma   90.00
#
_symmetry.space_group_name_H-M   'P 1'
#
loop_
_entity.id
_entity.type
_entity.pdbx_description
1 polymer ?
#
loop_
_entity_poly.entity_id
_entity_poly.type
_entity_poly.pdbx_seq_one_letter_code
_entity_poly.pdbx_strand_id
1 'polypeptide(L)'
;MKVPRIESKFRIFAFKIQFQTQIRDVRKNLLTVAAACEELRGSEKLKVIMKNILLIGNTLNEGTPRGQAVGFRLDSILKLVETRATSSRTTLMHFLCKSLAGKSPELLDFHEDLVSLEAASKLQLKALAEEQQAVVKGLEKVEQELTASETDGPVSDVFRKTLKEFLDDSGADVRALSALYADVGRSADAISLYFGEDPAKYPFEQVASTLLTFVGLFRKAHEENLKQIEAERKKALKEAEKEASQDRTPVKSKDGNVGSPRSPFK
;
A
#
# COMPACT_ATOMS: atom_id res chain seq x y z
N MET A 1 -43.03 -40.12 10.40
CA MET A 1 -42.91 -38.87 11.18
C MET A 1 -42.40 -37.78 10.23
N LYS A 2 -43.13 -36.67 10.05
CA LYS A 2 -42.74 -35.59 9.12
C LYS A 2 -42.13 -34.46 9.94
N VAL A 3 -40.88 -34.08 9.64
CA VAL A 3 -40.20 -32.97 10.33
C VAL A 3 -40.80 -31.64 9.85
N PRO A 4 -41.36 -30.79 10.73
CA PRO A 4 -41.87 -29.48 10.35
C PRO A 4 -40.75 -28.57 9.81
N ARG A 5 -41.07 -27.70 8.84
CA ARG A 5 -40.16 -26.66 8.32
C ARG A 5 -38.75 -27.15 7.98
N ILE A 6 -38.64 -28.37 7.42
CA ILE A 6 -37.36 -29.04 7.18
C ILE A 6 -36.36 -28.20 6.36
N GLU A 7 -36.83 -27.48 5.33
CA GLU A 7 -35.98 -26.58 4.54
C GLU A 7 -35.40 -25.42 5.37
N SER A 8 -36.20 -24.84 6.25
CA SER A 8 -35.77 -23.77 7.17
C SER A 8 -34.70 -24.30 8.11
N LYS A 9 -34.96 -25.45 8.75
CA LYS A 9 -34.01 -26.11 9.67
C LYS A 9 -32.69 -26.46 8.97
N PHE A 10 -32.72 -26.90 7.70
CA PHE A 10 -31.49 -27.12 6.93
C PHE A 10 -30.71 -25.84 6.65
N ARG A 11 -31.37 -24.73 6.30
CA ARG A 11 -30.71 -23.44 6.11
C ARG A 11 -30.05 -22.95 7.42
N ILE A 12 -30.72 -23.14 8.55
CA ILE A 12 -30.16 -22.81 9.86
C ILE A 12 -28.93 -23.66 10.19
N PHE A 13 -28.96 -24.97 9.91
CA PHE A 13 -27.78 -25.81 10.11
C PHE A 13 -26.62 -25.44 9.19
N ALA A 14 -26.89 -25.14 7.92
CA ALA A 14 -25.87 -24.67 7.00
C ALA A 14 -25.21 -23.37 7.51
N PHE A 15 -26.02 -22.40 7.97
CA PHE A 15 -25.50 -21.19 8.60
C PHE A 15 -24.66 -21.49 9.84
N LYS A 16 -25.15 -22.32 10.76
CA LYS A 16 -24.41 -22.72 11.98
C LYS A 16 -23.04 -23.34 11.65
N ILE A 17 -22.96 -24.18 10.62
CA ILE A 17 -21.71 -24.81 10.18
C ILE A 17 -20.73 -23.76 9.63
N GLN A 18 -21.22 -22.77 8.90
CA GLN A 18 -20.40 -21.74 8.26
C GLN A 18 -20.07 -20.55 9.17
N PHE A 19 -20.82 -20.35 10.25
CA PHE A 19 -20.79 -19.16 11.11
C PHE A 19 -19.39 -18.76 11.55
N GLN A 20 -18.64 -19.68 12.15
CA GLN A 20 -17.30 -19.37 12.68
C GLN A 20 -16.31 -18.98 11.58
N THR A 21 -16.46 -19.54 10.38
CA THR A 21 -15.67 -19.15 9.21
C THR A 21 -16.05 -17.76 8.74
N GLN A 22 -17.36 -17.48 8.60
CA GLN A 22 -17.83 -16.15 8.20
C GLN A 22 -17.37 -15.06 9.18
N ILE A 23 -17.53 -15.26 10.49
CA ILE A 23 -17.05 -14.32 11.52
C ILE A 23 -15.56 -14.05 11.37
N ARG A 24 -14.75 -15.11 11.29
CA ARG A 24 -13.29 -15.00 11.21
C ARG A 24 -12.85 -14.25 9.96
N ASP A 25 -13.45 -14.56 8.81
CA ASP A 25 -13.04 -14.00 7.53
C ASP A 25 -13.41 -12.51 7.45
N VAL A 26 -14.63 -12.13 7.87
CA VAL A 26 -15.04 -10.72 7.96
C VAL A 26 -14.17 -9.96 8.96
N ARG A 27 -13.93 -10.53 10.15
CA ARG A 27 -13.08 -9.92 11.18
C ARG A 27 -11.67 -9.68 10.67
N LYS A 28 -11.06 -10.66 9.98
CA LYS A 28 -9.72 -10.53 9.40
C LYS A 28 -9.65 -9.39 8.38
N ASN A 29 -10.64 -9.29 7.51
CA ASN A 29 -10.69 -8.23 6.50
C ASN A 29 -10.86 -6.85 7.16
N LEU A 30 -11.72 -6.73 8.18
CA LEU A 30 -11.89 -5.50 8.96
C LEU A 30 -10.59 -5.07 9.65
N LEU A 31 -9.87 -6.00 10.27
CA LEU A 31 -8.59 -5.72 10.91
C LEU A 31 -7.51 -5.29 9.90
N THR A 32 -7.55 -5.82 8.67
CA THR A 32 -6.65 -5.40 7.59
C THR A 32 -6.91 -3.94 7.20
N VAL A 33 -8.18 -3.54 7.08
CA VAL A 33 -8.56 -2.14 6.83
C VAL A 33 -8.17 -1.24 8.00
N ALA A 34 -8.41 -1.69 9.24
CA ALA A 34 -8.04 -0.96 10.45
C ALA A 34 -6.54 -0.66 10.50
N ALA A 35 -5.70 -1.68 10.29
CA ALA A 35 -4.26 -1.53 10.28
C ALA A 35 -3.79 -0.55 9.19
N ALA A 36 -4.32 -0.67 7.97
CA ALA A 36 -4.00 0.28 6.90
C ALA A 36 -4.43 1.72 7.24
N CYS A 37 -5.54 1.93 7.95
CA CYS A 37 -5.93 3.25 8.42
C CYS A 37 -4.93 3.81 9.43
N GLU A 38 -4.50 3.00 10.40
CA GLU A 38 -3.50 3.40 11.40
C GLU A 38 -2.14 3.73 10.76
N GLU A 39 -1.66 2.89 9.86
CA GLU A 39 -0.43 3.08 9.08
C GLU A 39 -0.46 4.39 8.28
N LEU A 40 -1.53 4.62 7.52
CA LEU A 40 -1.69 5.83 6.70
C LEU A 40 -1.77 7.11 7.54
N ARG A 41 -2.47 7.06 8.68
CA ARG A 41 -2.60 8.21 9.58
C ARG A 41 -1.30 8.48 10.34
N GLY A 42 -0.60 7.41 10.70
CA GLY A 42 0.59 7.40 11.56
C GLY A 42 1.91 7.65 10.83
N SER A 43 2.01 7.38 9.52
CA SER A 43 3.28 7.55 8.81
C SER A 43 3.70 9.02 8.70
N GLU A 44 4.68 9.41 9.51
CA GLU A 44 5.34 10.72 9.43
C GLU A 44 6.14 10.87 8.13
N LYS A 45 6.74 9.77 7.64
CA LYS A 45 7.49 9.78 6.38
C LYS A 45 6.59 10.17 5.21
N LEU A 46 5.40 9.57 5.11
CA LEU A 46 4.41 9.93 4.08
C LEU A 46 4.01 11.41 4.16
N LYS A 47 3.77 11.95 5.37
CA LYS A 47 3.44 13.37 5.57
C LYS A 47 4.55 14.28 5.05
N VAL A 48 5.81 13.98 5.34
CA VAL A 48 6.96 14.78 4.89
C VAL A 48 7.12 14.68 3.37
N ILE A 49 6.90 13.51 2.77
CA ILE A 49 6.91 13.34 1.31
C ILE A 49 5.83 14.19 0.65
N MET A 50 4.59 14.17 1.17
CA MET A 50 3.49 14.99 0.65
C MET A 50 3.81 16.49 0.72
N LYS A 51 4.47 16.95 1.80
CA LYS A 51 4.95 18.34 1.92
C LYS A 51 6.02 18.68 0.88
N ASN A 52 6.96 17.75 0.61
CA ASN A 52 7.97 17.96 -0.43
C ASN A 52 7.34 18.04 -1.82
N ILE A 53 6.34 17.21 -2.11
CA ILE A 53 5.57 17.27 -3.36
C ILE A 53 4.88 18.63 -3.50
N LEU A 54 4.22 19.11 -2.44
CA LEU A 54 3.57 20.43 -2.43
C LEU A 54 4.57 21.56 -2.68
N LEU A 55 5.73 21.52 -1.99
CA LEU A 55 6.80 22.51 -2.15
C LEU A 55 7.30 22.56 -3.60
N ILE A 56 7.65 21.40 -4.17
CA ILE A 56 8.10 21.30 -5.56
C ILE A 56 7.02 21.80 -6.52
N GLY A 57 5.77 21.41 -6.30
CA GLY A 57 4.63 21.85 -7.11
C GLY A 57 4.45 23.36 -7.08
N ASN A 58 4.52 23.99 -5.90
CA ASN A 58 4.40 25.44 -5.76
C ASN A 58 5.57 26.17 -6.43
N THR A 59 6.81 25.70 -6.26
CA THR A 59 7.98 26.28 -6.91
C THR A 59 7.88 26.20 -8.44
N LEU A 60 7.48 25.05 -8.99
CA LEU A 60 7.34 24.89 -10.44
C LEU A 60 6.20 25.72 -11.04
N ASN A 61 5.16 25.98 -10.26
CA ASN A 61 3.99 26.74 -10.69
C ASN A 61 4.04 28.21 -10.24
N GLU A 62 5.20 28.70 -9.78
CA GLU A 62 5.38 30.08 -9.34
C GLU A 62 4.93 31.07 -10.44
N GLY A 63 4.23 32.13 -10.04
CA GLY A 63 3.64 33.10 -10.97
C GLY A 63 2.36 32.64 -11.67
N THR A 64 1.90 31.40 -11.45
CA THR A 64 0.58 30.92 -11.90
C THR A 64 -0.40 30.83 -10.73
N PRO A 65 -1.72 30.71 -10.97
CA PRO A 65 -2.71 30.46 -9.92
C PRO A 65 -2.45 29.18 -9.10
N ARG A 66 -1.61 28.25 -9.59
CA ARG A 66 -1.24 27.00 -8.90
C ARG A 66 0.03 27.11 -8.06
N GLY A 67 0.73 28.25 -8.07
CA GLY A 67 2.02 28.44 -7.40
C GLY A 67 1.95 28.69 -5.89
N GLN A 68 0.76 28.85 -5.32
CA GLN A 68 0.54 29.08 -3.88
C GLN A 68 -0.53 28.13 -3.31
N ALA A 69 -0.51 26.87 -3.75
CA ALA A 69 -1.43 25.88 -3.23
C ALA A 69 -1.10 25.55 -1.76
N VAL A 70 -2.14 25.37 -0.94
CA VAL A 70 -2.02 24.88 0.45
C VAL A 70 -2.12 23.35 0.54
N GLY A 71 -2.52 22.71 -0.56
CA GLY A 71 -2.68 21.27 -0.71
C GLY A 71 -3.03 20.92 -2.16
N PHE A 72 -3.10 19.63 -2.46
CA PHE A 72 -3.47 19.10 -3.77
C PHE A 72 -4.38 17.90 -3.62
N ARG A 73 -5.14 17.57 -4.68
CA ARG A 73 -5.98 16.36 -4.72
C ARG A 73 -5.12 15.12 -4.81
N LEU A 74 -5.54 14.04 -4.14
CA LEU A 74 -4.70 12.86 -3.95
C LEU A 74 -4.26 12.24 -5.29
N ASP A 75 -5.15 12.20 -6.27
CA ASP A 75 -4.88 11.71 -7.63
C ASP A 75 -3.72 12.44 -8.35
N SER A 76 -3.45 13.69 -7.96
CA SER A 76 -2.46 14.54 -8.61
C SER A 76 -1.02 14.08 -8.33
N ILE A 77 -0.78 13.29 -7.28
CA ILE A 77 0.54 12.70 -7.01
C ILE A 77 0.97 11.71 -8.11
N LEU A 78 0.01 11.11 -8.82
CA LEU A 78 0.30 10.18 -9.91
C LEU A 78 0.87 10.90 -11.14
N LYS A 79 0.60 12.21 -11.29
CA LYS A 79 1.07 13.02 -12.43
C LYS A 79 2.56 13.37 -12.34
N LEU A 80 3.23 13.05 -11.23
CA LEU A 80 4.67 13.28 -11.05
C LEU A 80 5.52 12.48 -12.04
N VAL A 81 5.00 11.38 -12.60
CA VAL A 81 5.69 10.63 -13.66
C VAL A 81 5.44 11.17 -15.07
N GLU A 82 4.47 12.06 -15.24
CA GLU A 82 4.13 12.69 -16.53
C GLU A 82 4.97 13.93 -16.78
N THR A 83 5.34 14.66 -15.72
CA THR A 83 6.18 15.85 -15.81
C THR A 83 7.64 15.44 -15.98
N ARG A 84 8.26 15.79 -17.12
CA ARG A 84 9.64 15.39 -17.48
C ARG A 84 10.59 16.58 -17.49
N ALA A 85 11.84 16.32 -17.13
CA ALA A 85 12.94 17.22 -17.37
C ALA A 85 13.24 17.32 -18.88
N THR A 86 14.09 18.27 -19.27
CA THR A 86 14.56 18.41 -20.65
C THR A 86 15.28 17.15 -21.15
N SER A 87 15.82 16.31 -20.25
CA SER A 87 16.21 14.94 -20.59
C SER A 87 14.98 14.03 -20.57
N SER A 88 14.72 13.33 -21.68
CA SER A 88 13.49 12.53 -21.87
C SER A 88 13.29 11.41 -20.84
N ARG A 89 14.34 11.03 -20.09
CA ARG A 89 14.36 9.90 -19.17
C ARG A 89 14.01 10.26 -17.72
N THR A 90 14.17 11.50 -17.30
CA THR A 90 13.98 11.91 -15.88
C THR A 90 12.64 12.60 -15.67
N THR A 91 11.83 12.08 -14.76
CA THR A 91 10.53 12.66 -14.37
C THR A 91 10.63 13.46 -13.07
N LEU A 92 9.57 14.19 -12.70
CA LEU A 92 9.50 14.88 -11.43
C LEU A 92 9.55 13.92 -10.23
N MET A 93 9.01 12.69 -10.39
CA MET A 93 9.17 11.62 -9.40
C MET A 93 10.64 11.23 -9.19
N HIS A 94 11.42 11.11 -10.26
CA HIS A 94 12.86 10.83 -10.16
C HIS A 94 13.59 11.97 -9.45
N PHE A 95 13.25 13.21 -9.79
CA PHE A 95 13.83 14.38 -9.13
C PHE A 95 13.51 14.39 -7.62
N LEU A 96 12.25 14.13 -7.24
CA LEU A 96 11.84 14.00 -5.84
C LEU A 96 12.70 12.94 -5.13
N CYS A 97 12.77 11.72 -5.66
CA CYS A 97 13.54 10.63 -5.06
C CYS A 97 15.03 11.00 -4.91
N LYS A 98 15.63 11.66 -5.91
CA LYS A 98 17.03 12.10 -5.86
C LYS A 98 17.24 13.21 -4.82
N SER A 99 16.31 14.16 -4.72
CA SER A 99 16.35 15.22 -3.71
C SER A 99 16.24 14.65 -2.30
N LEU A 100 15.33 13.69 -2.08
CA LEU A 100 15.17 13.01 -0.80
C LEU A 100 16.42 12.19 -0.45
N ALA A 101 16.98 11.42 -1.39
CA ALA A 101 18.20 10.65 -1.16
C ALA A 101 19.39 11.49 -0.65
N GLY A 102 19.49 12.75 -1.09
CA GLY A 102 20.56 13.65 -0.66
C GLY A 102 20.31 14.39 0.66
N LYS A 103 19.05 14.53 1.09
CA LYS A 103 18.68 15.38 2.25
C LYS A 103 18.08 14.60 3.41
N SER A 104 17.29 13.59 3.10
CA SER A 104 16.45 12.81 4.03
C SER A 104 16.27 11.39 3.48
N PRO A 105 17.35 10.58 3.40
CA PRO A 105 17.31 9.23 2.82
C PRO A 105 16.36 8.29 3.58
N GLU A 106 16.10 8.52 4.86
CA GLU A 106 15.13 7.81 5.70
C GLU A 106 13.67 7.95 5.25
N LEU A 107 13.39 8.78 4.24
CA LEU A 107 12.07 8.89 3.63
C LEU A 107 11.88 7.92 2.46
N LEU A 108 12.96 7.35 1.92
CA LEU A 108 12.90 6.50 0.73
C LEU A 108 12.25 5.13 1.01
N ASP A 109 12.28 4.68 2.26
CA ASP A 109 11.71 3.43 2.76
C ASP A 109 10.33 3.63 3.41
N PHE A 110 9.65 4.78 3.20
CA PHE A 110 8.33 5.05 3.81
C PHE A 110 7.27 3.98 3.52
N HIS A 111 7.44 3.23 2.45
CA HIS A 111 6.55 2.13 2.07
C HIS A 111 6.62 0.96 3.06
N GLU A 112 7.69 0.85 3.84
CA GLU A 112 7.81 -0.12 4.93
C GLU A 112 6.88 0.19 6.11
N ASP A 113 6.42 1.45 6.24
CA ASP A 113 5.41 1.83 7.23
C ASP A 113 3.98 1.40 6.81
N LEU A 114 3.79 0.97 5.55
CA LEU A 114 2.48 0.81 4.91
C LEU A 114 2.20 -0.66 4.51
N VAL A 115 2.50 -1.59 5.41
CA VAL A 115 2.50 -3.05 5.13
C VAL A 115 1.12 -3.61 4.80
N SER A 116 0.05 -3.02 5.36
CA SER A 116 -1.33 -3.48 5.15
C SER A 116 -1.98 -2.85 3.92
N LEU A 117 -1.35 -1.83 3.32
CA LEU A 117 -1.93 -1.02 2.25
C LEU A 117 -2.33 -1.85 1.03
N GLU A 118 -1.47 -2.77 0.58
CA GLU A 118 -1.75 -3.59 -0.60
C GLU A 118 -2.91 -4.58 -0.37
N ALA A 119 -2.97 -5.19 0.81
CA ALA A 119 -4.06 -6.08 1.16
C ALA A 119 -5.38 -5.30 1.29
N ALA A 120 -5.33 -4.15 1.95
CA ALA A 120 -6.49 -3.29 2.16
C ALA A 120 -7.04 -2.70 0.84
N SER A 121 -6.20 -2.37 -0.14
CA SER A 121 -6.65 -1.82 -1.43
C SER A 121 -7.44 -2.81 -2.28
N LYS A 122 -7.38 -4.11 -1.96
CA LYS A 122 -8.13 -5.18 -2.66
C LYS A 122 -9.49 -5.45 -2.00
N LEU A 123 -9.73 -4.90 -0.82
CA LEU A 123 -11.00 -5.06 -0.11
C LEU A 123 -12.01 -4.01 -0.59
N GLN A 124 -13.29 -4.36 -0.54
CA GLN A 124 -14.39 -3.47 -0.90
C GLN A 124 -15.29 -3.30 0.32
N LEU A 125 -15.41 -2.08 0.84
CA LEU A 125 -16.17 -1.82 2.07
C LEU A 125 -17.65 -2.21 1.93
N LYS A 126 -18.21 -2.06 0.73
CA LYS A 126 -19.57 -2.51 0.43
C LYS A 126 -19.73 -4.03 0.53
N ALA A 127 -18.79 -4.80 0.00
CA ALA A 127 -18.83 -6.26 0.10
C ALA A 127 -18.70 -6.72 1.56
N LEU A 128 -17.82 -6.07 2.34
CA LEU A 128 -17.70 -6.34 3.78
C LEU A 128 -18.98 -6.00 4.54
N ALA A 129 -19.68 -4.93 4.16
CA ALA A 129 -20.98 -4.60 4.73
C ALA A 129 -22.04 -5.68 4.44
N GLU A 130 -22.07 -6.20 3.22
CA GLU A 130 -22.98 -7.29 2.82
C GLU A 130 -22.68 -8.58 3.59
N GLU A 131 -21.40 -8.94 3.76
CA GLU A 131 -20.97 -10.11 4.53
C GLU A 131 -21.31 -9.97 6.02
N GLN A 132 -21.01 -8.81 6.63
CA GLN A 132 -21.35 -8.53 8.02
C GLN A 132 -22.87 -8.59 8.25
N GLN A 133 -23.65 -8.00 7.34
CA GLN A 133 -25.10 -8.02 7.44
C GLN A 133 -25.67 -9.44 7.26
N ALA A 134 -25.05 -10.26 6.40
CA ALA A 134 -25.45 -11.66 6.21
C ALA A 134 -25.28 -12.47 7.51
N VAL A 135 -24.21 -12.22 8.28
CA VAL A 135 -24.00 -12.83 9.60
C VAL A 135 -25.08 -12.40 10.59
N VAL A 136 -25.36 -11.10 10.70
CA VAL A 136 -26.38 -10.57 11.62
C VAL A 136 -27.76 -11.15 11.30
N LYS A 137 -28.19 -11.06 10.05
CA LYS A 137 -29.47 -11.61 9.58
C LYS A 137 -29.53 -13.14 9.71
N GLY A 138 -28.38 -13.82 9.58
CA GLY A 138 -28.28 -15.25 9.81
C GLY A 138 -28.62 -15.61 11.25
N LEU A 139 -28.08 -14.87 12.21
CA LEU A 139 -28.38 -15.07 13.63
C LEU A 139 -29.85 -14.76 13.96
N GLU A 140 -30.41 -13.66 13.44
CA GLU A 140 -31.84 -13.34 13.59
C GLU A 140 -32.75 -14.47 13.08
N LYS A 141 -32.38 -15.10 11.96
CA LYS A 141 -33.14 -16.25 11.42
C LYS A 141 -33.06 -17.47 12.33
N VAL A 142 -31.94 -17.68 13.02
CA VAL A 142 -31.79 -18.76 14.01
C VAL A 142 -32.75 -18.54 15.18
N GLU A 143 -32.84 -17.31 15.69
CA GLU A 143 -33.77 -16.94 16.76
C GLU A 143 -35.23 -17.13 16.34
N GLN A 144 -35.57 -16.70 15.12
CA GLN A 144 -36.91 -16.88 14.54
C GLN A 144 -37.27 -18.37 14.40
N GLU A 145 -36.37 -19.21 13.88
CA GLU A 145 -36.65 -20.65 13.73
C GLU A 145 -36.69 -21.39 15.08
N LEU A 146 -35.90 -20.96 16.07
CA LEU A 146 -35.97 -21.47 17.43
C LEU A 146 -37.37 -21.23 18.02
N THR A 147 -37.89 -20.01 17.88
CA THR A 147 -39.23 -19.61 18.33
C THR A 147 -40.32 -20.38 17.57
N ALA A 148 -40.22 -20.45 16.24
CA ALA A 148 -41.18 -21.18 15.40
C ALA A 148 -41.22 -22.69 15.69
N SER A 149 -40.13 -23.25 16.25
CA SER A 149 -40.03 -24.67 16.62
C SER A 149 -40.64 -25.02 17.97
N GLU A 150 -41.18 -24.06 18.73
CA GLU A 150 -41.81 -24.31 20.04
C GLU A 150 -43.00 -25.28 19.95
N THR A 151 -43.79 -25.20 18.88
CA THR A 151 -45.01 -25.99 18.68
C THR A 151 -44.79 -27.30 17.91
N ASP A 152 -43.54 -27.66 17.60
CA ASP A 152 -43.24 -28.86 16.80
C ASP A 152 -43.38 -30.18 17.57
N GLY A 153 -43.51 -30.13 18.90
CA GLY A 153 -43.44 -31.29 19.76
C GLY A 153 -42.03 -31.90 19.87
N PRO A 154 -41.91 -33.13 20.40
CA PRO A 154 -40.62 -33.71 20.80
C PRO A 154 -39.62 -33.91 19.65
N VAL A 155 -40.10 -34.00 18.40
CA VAL A 155 -39.26 -34.19 17.21
C VAL A 155 -38.22 -33.07 17.02
N SER A 156 -38.48 -31.87 17.59
CA SER A 156 -37.60 -30.70 17.51
C SER A 156 -36.81 -30.42 18.79
N ASP A 157 -36.89 -31.24 19.83
CA ASP A 157 -36.25 -30.96 21.12
C ASP A 157 -34.73 -30.80 21.01
N VAL A 158 -34.08 -31.77 20.35
CA VAL A 158 -32.62 -31.73 20.12
C VAL A 158 -32.23 -30.54 19.26
N PHE A 159 -33.03 -30.23 18.23
CA PHE A 159 -32.83 -29.07 17.36
C PHE A 159 -32.86 -27.78 18.17
N ARG A 160 -33.91 -27.56 18.97
CA ARG A 160 -34.05 -26.36 19.80
C ARG A 160 -32.93 -26.22 20.83
N LYS A 161 -32.55 -27.31 21.50
CA LYS A 161 -31.42 -27.31 22.45
C LYS A 161 -30.13 -26.87 21.75
N THR A 162 -29.82 -27.46 20.60
CA THR A 162 -28.64 -27.12 19.79
C THR A 162 -28.63 -25.65 19.36
N LEU A 163 -29.80 -25.09 19.01
CA LEU A 163 -29.89 -23.68 18.62
C LEU A 163 -29.71 -22.74 19.82
N LYS A 164 -30.27 -23.07 20.99
CA LYS A 164 -30.09 -22.26 22.20
C LYS A 164 -28.62 -22.14 22.59
N GLU A 165 -27.93 -23.28 22.67
CA GLU A 165 -26.48 -23.31 22.96
C GLU A 165 -25.69 -22.48 21.94
N PHE A 166 -26.02 -22.61 20.65
CA PHE A 166 -25.39 -21.81 19.61
C PHE A 166 -25.65 -20.30 19.77
N LEU A 167 -26.88 -19.88 20.08
CA LEU A 167 -27.22 -18.46 20.27
C LEU A 167 -26.49 -17.86 21.48
N ASP A 168 -26.42 -18.62 22.58
CA ASP A 168 -25.70 -18.22 23.80
C ASP A 168 -24.21 -17.94 23.49
N ASP A 169 -23.58 -18.80 22.69
CA ASP A 169 -22.17 -18.66 22.29
C ASP A 169 -21.94 -17.55 21.25
N SER A 170 -22.83 -17.45 20.25
CA SER A 170 -22.61 -16.62 19.04
C SER A 170 -23.04 -15.16 19.18
N GLY A 171 -23.96 -14.84 20.10
CA GLY A 171 -24.48 -13.49 20.25
C GLY A 171 -23.40 -12.46 20.59
N ALA A 172 -22.43 -12.82 21.42
CA ALA A 172 -21.30 -11.94 21.77
C ALA A 172 -20.39 -11.68 20.55
N ASP A 173 -20.13 -12.71 19.75
CA ASP A 173 -19.32 -12.61 18.53
C ASP A 173 -19.92 -11.67 17.50
N VAL A 174 -21.23 -11.77 17.24
CA VAL A 174 -21.93 -10.91 16.28
C VAL A 174 -21.95 -9.46 16.75
N ARG A 175 -22.17 -9.22 18.05
CA ARG A 175 -22.10 -7.86 18.62
C ARG A 175 -20.70 -7.27 18.50
N ALA A 176 -19.66 -8.04 18.83
CA ALA A 176 -18.27 -7.61 18.70
C ALA A 176 -17.90 -7.32 17.24
N LEU A 177 -18.32 -8.18 16.30
CA LEU A 177 -18.08 -7.96 14.86
C LEU A 177 -18.78 -6.70 14.35
N SER A 178 -20.01 -6.44 14.81
CA SER A 178 -20.78 -5.25 14.41
C SER A 178 -20.17 -3.96 14.95
N ALA A 179 -19.67 -3.98 16.19
CA ALA A 179 -18.92 -2.86 16.76
C ALA A 179 -17.63 -2.60 15.97
N LEU A 180 -16.84 -3.64 15.71
CA LEU A 180 -15.62 -3.53 14.89
C LEU A 180 -15.91 -2.97 13.50
N TYR A 181 -16.96 -3.45 12.82
CA TYR A 181 -17.37 -2.94 11.51
C TYR A 181 -17.67 -1.44 11.57
N ALA A 182 -18.46 -1.00 12.56
CA ALA A 182 -18.79 0.41 12.71
C ALA A 182 -17.55 1.28 12.98
N ASP A 183 -16.61 0.79 13.80
CA ASP A 183 -15.39 1.50 14.14
C ASP A 183 -14.45 1.63 12.92
N VAL A 184 -14.26 0.52 12.19
CA VAL A 184 -13.45 0.49 10.97
C VAL A 184 -14.05 1.38 9.88
N GLY A 185 -15.39 1.39 9.73
CA GLY A 185 -16.07 2.28 8.79
C GLY A 185 -15.78 3.76 9.09
N ARG A 186 -15.84 4.17 10.36
CA ARG A 186 -15.50 5.55 10.76
C ARG A 186 -14.03 5.88 10.51
N SER A 187 -13.12 4.95 10.80
CA SER A 187 -11.69 5.13 10.50
C SER A 187 -11.42 5.27 9.01
N ALA A 188 -12.07 4.45 8.18
CA ALA A 188 -11.95 4.51 6.73
C ALA A 188 -12.43 5.87 6.17
N ASP A 189 -13.59 6.35 6.61
CA ASP A 189 -14.10 7.68 6.23
C ASP A 189 -13.15 8.80 6.69
N ALA A 190 -12.60 8.68 7.91
CA ALA A 190 -11.64 9.64 8.44
C ALA A 190 -10.35 9.69 7.61
N ILE A 191 -9.93 8.58 7.01
CA ILE A 191 -8.77 8.55 6.10
C ILE A 191 -9.06 9.28 4.79
N SER A 192 -10.22 9.06 4.16
CA SER A 192 -10.61 9.82 2.98
C SER A 192 -10.62 11.33 3.28
N LEU A 193 -11.23 11.74 4.40
CA LEU A 193 -11.25 13.14 4.83
C LEU A 193 -9.84 13.69 5.13
N TYR A 194 -8.97 12.88 5.74
CA TYR A 194 -7.60 13.26 6.06
C TYR A 194 -6.78 13.62 4.80
N PHE A 195 -7.03 12.94 3.68
CA PHE A 195 -6.42 13.27 2.38
C PHE A 195 -7.21 14.33 1.58
N GLY A 196 -8.24 14.94 2.18
CA GLY A 196 -9.05 15.98 1.55
C GLY A 196 -10.06 15.45 0.51
N GLU A 197 -10.41 14.17 0.61
CA GLU A 197 -11.32 13.48 -0.29
C GLU A 197 -12.70 13.24 0.36
N ASP A 198 -13.75 13.23 -0.43
CA ASP A 198 -15.14 12.98 0.01
C ASP A 198 -15.37 11.46 0.07
N PRO A 199 -15.60 10.84 1.26
CA PRO A 199 -15.77 9.40 1.38
C PRO A 199 -16.90 8.82 0.52
N ALA A 200 -17.93 9.62 0.21
CA ALA A 200 -19.04 9.19 -0.63
C ALA A 200 -18.68 9.09 -2.13
N LYS A 201 -17.63 9.79 -2.56
CA LYS A 201 -17.18 9.84 -3.97
C LYS A 201 -15.83 9.18 -4.19
N TYR A 202 -15.03 9.13 -3.13
CA TYR A 202 -13.65 8.67 -3.14
C TYR A 202 -13.42 7.86 -1.85
N PRO A 203 -13.99 6.65 -1.80
CA PRO A 203 -13.96 5.82 -0.60
C PRO A 203 -12.55 5.31 -0.30
N PHE A 204 -12.38 4.74 0.87
CA PHE A 204 -11.09 4.27 1.37
C PHE A 204 -10.35 3.35 0.38
N GLU A 205 -11.03 2.41 -0.28
CA GLU A 205 -10.40 1.51 -1.26
C GLU A 205 -9.75 2.27 -2.42
N GLN A 206 -10.32 3.41 -2.81
CA GLN A 206 -9.78 4.27 -3.86
C GLN A 206 -8.58 5.07 -3.36
N VAL A 207 -8.63 5.57 -2.11
CA VAL A 207 -7.47 6.19 -1.42
C VAL A 207 -6.31 5.20 -1.34
N ALA A 208 -6.58 3.99 -0.84
CA ALA A 208 -5.59 2.94 -0.68
C ALA A 208 -4.98 2.55 -2.04
N SER A 209 -5.79 2.38 -3.08
CA SER A 209 -5.32 2.06 -4.43
C SER A 209 -4.43 3.15 -5.05
N THR A 210 -4.81 4.41 -4.88
CA THR A 210 -4.02 5.55 -5.38
C THR A 210 -2.68 5.66 -4.66
N LEU A 211 -2.68 5.49 -3.33
CA LEU A 211 -1.44 5.49 -2.54
C LEU A 211 -0.56 4.28 -2.86
N LEU A 212 -1.13 3.10 -3.06
CA LEU A 212 -0.38 1.92 -3.49
C LEU A 212 0.28 2.15 -4.85
N THR A 213 -0.47 2.74 -5.79
CA THR A 213 0.07 3.11 -7.11
C THR A 213 1.22 4.10 -6.97
N PHE A 214 1.05 5.13 -6.15
CA PHE A 214 2.09 6.11 -5.85
C PHE A 214 3.35 5.45 -5.26
N VAL A 215 3.19 4.57 -4.26
CA VAL A 215 4.29 3.80 -3.66
C VAL A 215 5.05 3.02 -4.74
N GLY A 216 4.34 2.32 -5.63
CA GLY A 216 4.95 1.58 -6.72
C GLY A 216 5.74 2.47 -7.69
N LEU A 217 5.17 3.61 -8.07
CA LEU A 217 5.83 4.59 -8.95
C LEU A 217 7.07 5.21 -8.29
N PHE A 218 6.97 5.56 -7.00
CA PHE A 218 8.06 6.13 -6.22
C PHE A 218 9.23 5.14 -6.13
N ARG A 219 8.96 3.89 -5.72
CA ARG A 219 9.99 2.85 -5.60
C ARG A 219 10.69 2.59 -6.93
N LYS A 220 9.91 2.48 -8.00
CA LYS A 220 10.45 2.30 -9.35
C LYS A 220 11.38 3.45 -9.75
N ALA A 221 10.97 4.70 -9.54
CA ALA A 221 11.80 5.87 -9.85
C ALA A 221 13.07 5.92 -9.00
N HIS A 222 12.99 5.52 -7.72
CA HIS A 222 14.16 5.43 -6.86
C HIS A 222 15.15 4.36 -7.33
N GLU A 223 14.67 3.16 -7.68
CA GLU A 223 15.51 2.08 -8.24
C GLU A 223 16.16 2.48 -9.58
N GLU A 224 15.41 3.16 -10.45
CA GLU A 224 15.93 3.67 -11.73
C GLU A 224 17.04 4.72 -11.51
N ASN A 225 16.88 5.61 -10.52
CA ASN A 225 17.93 6.54 -10.11
C ASN A 225 19.20 5.83 -9.64
N LEU A 226 19.08 4.79 -8.80
CA LEU A 226 20.24 4.03 -8.30
C LEU A 226 21.00 3.36 -9.45
N LYS A 227 20.28 2.73 -10.39
CA LYS A 227 20.87 2.13 -11.60
C LYS A 227 21.59 3.18 -12.46
N GLN A 228 21.04 4.38 -12.59
CA GLN A 228 21.67 5.46 -13.34
C GLN A 228 22.98 5.92 -12.66
N ILE A 229 22.96 6.13 -11.35
CA ILE A 229 24.16 6.53 -10.58
C ILE A 229 25.26 5.46 -10.69
N GLU A 230 24.90 4.18 -10.60
CA GLU A 230 25.86 3.08 -10.75
C GLU A 230 26.46 3.04 -12.17
N ALA A 231 25.62 3.21 -13.20
CA ALA A 231 26.08 3.23 -14.59
C ALA A 231 27.02 4.40 -14.87
N GLU A 232 26.72 5.60 -14.35
CA GLU A 232 27.56 6.79 -14.47
C GLU A 232 28.90 6.59 -13.74
N ARG A 233 28.89 6.03 -12.52
CA ARG A 233 30.11 5.70 -11.77
C ARG A 233 30.98 4.69 -12.51
N LYS A 234 30.39 3.64 -13.09
CA LYS A 234 31.11 2.63 -13.88
C LYS A 234 31.70 3.21 -15.16
N LYS A 235 31.00 4.14 -15.81
CA LYS A 235 31.50 4.83 -17.00
C LYS A 235 32.68 5.75 -16.65
N ALA A 236 32.56 6.54 -15.59
CA ALA A 236 33.62 7.43 -15.13
C ALA A 236 34.90 6.67 -14.73
N LEU A 237 34.76 5.52 -14.04
CA LEU A 237 35.91 4.67 -13.70
C LEU A 237 36.63 4.14 -14.96
N LYS A 238 35.87 3.68 -15.96
CA LYS A 238 36.45 3.21 -17.23
C LYS A 238 37.13 4.32 -18.04
N GLU A 239 36.61 5.55 -17.96
CA GLU A 239 37.22 6.71 -18.62
C GLU A 239 38.52 7.09 -17.91
N ALA A 240 38.53 7.14 -16.58
CA ALA A 240 39.73 7.40 -15.79
C ALA A 240 40.83 6.33 -16.00
N GLU A 241 40.47 5.04 -16.10
CA GLU A 241 41.42 3.96 -16.41
C GLU A 241 42.04 4.10 -17.81
N LYS A 242 41.25 4.51 -18.80
CA LYS A 242 41.75 4.76 -20.17
C LYS A 242 42.71 5.94 -20.21
N GLU A 243 42.37 7.05 -19.55
CA GLU A 243 43.23 8.24 -19.47
C GLU A 243 44.56 7.92 -18.76
N ALA A 244 44.51 7.21 -17.62
CA ALA A 244 45.70 6.79 -16.89
C ALA A 244 46.62 5.82 -17.67
N SER A 245 46.05 5.06 -18.62
CA SER A 245 46.82 4.15 -19.49
C SER A 245 47.48 4.85 -20.69
N GLN A 246 46.93 5.99 -21.14
CA GLN A 246 47.49 6.79 -22.24
C GLN A 246 48.65 7.68 -21.80
N ASP A 247 48.64 8.14 -20.54
CA ASP A 247 49.67 9.01 -19.96
C ASP A 247 50.97 8.26 -19.57
N ARG A 248 50.99 6.92 -19.67
CA ARG A 248 52.16 6.06 -19.41
C ARG A 248 52.99 5.72 -20.66
N THR A 249 52.98 6.57 -21.69
CA THR A 249 53.90 6.38 -22.83
C THR A 249 55.33 6.75 -22.40
N PRO A 250 56.34 5.85 -22.57
CA PRO A 250 57.69 6.12 -22.09
C PRO A 250 58.33 7.24 -22.91
N VAL A 251 58.81 8.29 -22.23
CA VAL A 251 59.75 9.25 -22.80
C VAL A 251 60.97 8.46 -23.28
N LYS A 252 61.09 8.25 -24.61
CA LYS A 252 62.33 7.78 -25.22
C LYS A 252 63.41 8.82 -24.95
N SER A 253 64.26 8.55 -23.97
CA SER A 253 65.55 9.21 -23.81
C SER A 253 66.33 9.07 -25.12
N LYS A 254 66.50 10.19 -25.83
CA LYS A 254 67.52 10.32 -26.88
C LYS A 254 68.86 10.41 -26.17
N ASP A 255 69.49 9.27 -25.93
CA ASP A 255 70.91 9.28 -25.56
C ASP A 255 71.75 9.68 -26.78
N GLY A 256 72.60 10.66 -26.51
CA GLY A 256 73.45 11.33 -27.46
C GLY A 256 74.49 10.40 -28.08
N ASN A 257 74.66 10.62 -29.38
CA ASN A 257 75.81 10.22 -30.15
C ASN A 257 77.11 10.69 -29.48
N VAL A 258 77.85 9.79 -28.82
CA VAL A 258 79.24 10.01 -28.40
C VAL A 258 80.13 9.27 -29.39
N GLY A 259 80.88 10.03 -30.19
CA GLY A 259 81.84 9.51 -31.13
C GLY A 259 82.97 8.75 -30.44
N SER A 260 83.28 7.56 -30.96
CA SER A 260 84.50 6.82 -30.60
C SER A 260 85.73 7.44 -31.26
N PRO A 261 86.81 7.73 -30.51
CA PRO A 261 88.12 7.93 -31.10
C PRO A 261 88.74 6.58 -31.44
N ARG A 262 89.26 6.47 -32.67
CA ARG A 262 90.22 5.45 -33.09
C ARG A 262 91.50 5.55 -32.25
N SER A 263 92.12 4.42 -31.91
CA SER A 263 93.58 4.27 -31.90
C SER A 263 94.01 2.78 -31.92
N PRO A 264 95.19 2.43 -32.48
CA PRO A 264 95.52 1.12 -33.04
C PRO A 264 96.52 0.28 -32.22
N PHE A 265 96.82 -0.93 -32.72
CA PHE A 265 97.82 -1.92 -32.27
C PHE A 265 97.38 -2.76 -31.04
N LYS A 266 97.51 -4.08 -31.00
CA LYS A 266 98.31 -5.10 -31.71
C LYS A 266 97.52 -6.41 -31.75
#